data_AF-A0A0D7E054-F1
#
_entry.id   AF-A0A0D7E054-F1
#
_cell.length_a   1.000
_cell.length_b   1.000
_cell.length_c   1.000
_cell.angle_alpha   90.00
_cell.angle_beta   90.00
_cell.angle_gamma   90.00
#
_symmetry.space_group_name_H-M   'P 1'
#
loop_
_entity.id
_entity.type
_entity.pdbx_description
1 polymer ?
#
loop_
_entity_poly.entity_id
_entity_poly.type
_entity_poly.pdbx_seq_one_letter_code
_entity_poly.pdbx_strand_id
1 'polypeptide(L)'
;MKTDDLIALLASEVAPVDRHVVAKRFATALLCGLAGALLLIVTGYGIRADLAVIATTPLFWAKLALPATLLFGALLLTMRMARPGTRVDRSWLLLAAPVVIVWVAALVILITAPADARMPLLLGKTWRECLANIALLSIP
;
A
#
# COMPACT_ATOMS: atom_id res chain seq x y z
N MET A 1 -1.76 -21.19 44.83
CA MET A 1 -1.46 -19.99 44.01
C MET A 1 -2.72 -19.16 43.91
N LYS A 2 -2.65 -17.86 44.24
CA LYS A 2 -3.80 -16.95 44.17
C LYS A 2 -3.76 -16.18 42.85
N THR A 3 -4.27 -16.79 41.79
CA THR A 3 -4.30 -16.18 40.45
C THR A 3 -5.16 -14.92 40.43
N ASP A 4 -6.24 -14.88 41.22
CA ASP A 4 -7.16 -13.74 41.28
C ASP A 4 -6.49 -12.49 41.86
N ASP A 5 -5.67 -12.63 42.91
CA ASP A 5 -4.89 -11.52 43.50
C ASP A 5 -3.85 -10.98 42.49
N LEU A 6 -3.26 -11.87 41.68
CA LEU A 6 -2.31 -11.47 40.63
C LEU A 6 -3.00 -10.74 39.48
N ILE A 7 -4.19 -11.19 39.05
CA ILE A 7 -4.99 -10.54 38.03
C ILE A 7 -5.46 -9.16 38.53
N ALA A 8 -5.90 -9.06 39.78
CA ALA A 8 -6.33 -7.80 40.38
C ALA A 8 -5.19 -6.77 40.43
N LEU A 9 -3.98 -7.21 40.81
CA LEU A 9 -2.79 -6.35 40.88
C LEU A 9 -2.31 -5.91 39.49
N LEU A 10 -2.38 -6.79 38.48
CA LEU A 10 -2.07 -6.44 37.09
C LEU A 10 -3.13 -5.53 36.44
N ALA A 11 -4.40 -5.67 36.84
CA ALA A 11 -5.50 -4.86 36.32
C ALA A 11 -5.56 -3.48 36.99
N SER A 12 -5.09 -3.33 38.23
CA SER A 12 -5.13 -2.06 38.97
C SER A 12 -4.15 -1.00 38.45
N GLU A 13 -3.07 -1.40 37.75
CA GLU A 13 -2.04 -0.48 37.25
C GLU A 13 -2.12 -0.20 35.75
N VAL A 14 -3.25 -0.46 35.10
CA VAL A 14 -3.40 -0.13 33.68
C VAL A 14 -3.62 1.38 33.51
N ALA A 15 -2.53 2.11 33.27
CA ALA A 15 -2.62 3.52 32.88
C ALA A 15 -3.46 3.66 31.61
N PRO A 16 -4.35 4.68 31.52
CA PRO A 16 -5.21 4.87 30.36
C PRO A 16 -4.36 5.14 29.11
N VAL A 17 -4.41 4.21 28.16
CA VAL A 17 -3.73 4.35 26.86
C VAL A 17 -4.60 5.18 25.92
N ASP A 18 -4.01 6.20 25.29
CA ASP A 18 -4.71 7.01 24.28
C ASP A 18 -5.20 6.11 23.13
N ARG A 19 -6.51 6.16 22.85
CA ARG A 19 -7.21 5.39 21.81
C ARG A 19 -6.60 5.60 20.41
N HIS A 20 -5.88 6.70 20.19
CA HIS A 20 -5.26 7.06 18.92
C HIS A 20 -3.77 6.76 18.81
N VAL A 21 -3.13 6.12 19.81
CA VAL A 21 -1.68 5.83 19.78
C VAL A 21 -1.29 5.02 18.54
N VAL A 22 -2.10 4.02 18.18
CA VAL A 22 -1.88 3.20 16.98
C VAL A 22 -1.99 4.06 15.71
N ALA A 23 -3.03 4.90 15.62
CA ALA A 23 -3.23 5.76 14.46
C ALA A 23 -2.11 6.79 14.30
N LYS A 24 -1.66 7.42 15.40
CA LYS A 24 -0.52 8.36 15.41
C LYS A 24 0.76 7.70 14.93
N ARG A 25 1.08 6.49 15.42
CA ARG A 25 2.28 5.73 14.99
C ARG A 25 2.26 5.38 13.51
N PHE A 26 1.12 4.92 12.99
CA PHE A 26 0.99 4.65 11.55
C PHE A 26 1.04 5.92 10.71
N ALA A 27 0.45 7.02 11.18
CA ALA A 27 0.53 8.30 10.48
C ALA A 27 1.97 8.82 10.43
N THR A 28 2.73 8.76 11.53
CA THR A 28 4.14 9.17 11.54
C THR A 28 4.97 8.27 10.62
N ALA A 29 4.78 6.95 10.66
CA ALA A 29 5.50 6.03 9.79
C ALA A 29 5.18 6.30 8.31
N LEU A 30 3.91 6.52 7.97
CA LEU A 30 3.49 6.81 6.60
C LEU A 30 4.03 8.15 6.09
N LEU A 31 4.06 9.19 6.95
CA LEU A 31 4.64 10.48 6.60
C LEU A 31 6.16 10.38 6.40
N CYS A 32 6.87 9.67 7.27
CA CYS A 32 8.30 9.45 7.13
C CYS A 32 8.63 8.66 5.85
N GLY A 33 7.91 7.57 5.58
CA GLY A 33 8.10 6.77 4.37
C GLY A 33 7.75 7.55 3.10
N LEU A 34 6.65 8.30 3.10
CA LEU A 34 6.27 9.16 1.97
C LEU A 34 7.33 10.25 1.72
N ALA A 35 7.80 10.93 2.76
CA ALA A 35 8.83 11.95 2.64
C ALA A 35 10.16 11.35 2.16
N GLY A 36 10.56 10.18 2.69
CA GLY A 36 11.76 9.46 2.28
C GLY A 36 11.70 9.02 0.82
N ALA A 37 10.60 8.40 0.41
CA ALA A 37 10.38 7.99 -0.97
C ALA A 37 10.36 9.20 -1.94
N LEU A 38 9.68 10.29 -1.58
CA LEU A 38 9.68 11.51 -2.39
C LEU A 38 11.08 12.12 -2.52
N LEU A 39 11.84 12.16 -1.42
CA LEU A 39 13.21 12.65 -1.43
C LEU A 39 14.07 11.80 -2.37
N LEU A 40 14.01 10.47 -2.27
CA LEU A 40 14.72 9.55 -3.18
C LEU A 40 14.30 9.72 -4.63
N ILE A 41 13.01 9.94 -4.91
CA ILE A 41 12.53 10.21 -6.26
C ILE A 41 13.15 11.50 -6.81
N VAL A 42 13.06 12.58 -6.04
CA VAL A 42 13.54 13.90 -6.47
C VAL A 42 15.05 13.94 -6.65
N THR A 43 15.82 13.31 -5.75
CA THR A 43 17.29 13.31 -5.82
C THR A 43 17.84 12.26 -6.78
N GLY A 44 17.20 11.09 -6.89
CA GLY A 44 17.67 9.97 -7.70
C GLY A 44 17.20 10.00 -9.16
N TYR A 45 15.95 10.41 -9.41
CA TYR A 45 15.33 10.36 -10.74
C TYR A 45 14.97 11.74 -11.30
N GLY A 46 14.89 12.75 -10.44
CA GLY A 46 14.49 14.11 -10.82
C GLY A 46 12.99 14.25 -11.08
N ILE A 47 12.55 15.50 -11.30
CA ILE A 47 11.16 15.82 -11.62
C ILE A 47 11.00 15.85 -13.13
N ARG A 48 10.08 15.03 -13.64
CA ARG A 48 9.80 14.97 -15.08
C ARG A 48 9.08 16.25 -15.52
N ALA A 49 9.65 17.00 -16.48
CA ALA A 49 9.08 18.26 -16.95
C ALA A 49 7.66 18.12 -17.55
N ASP A 50 7.37 16.95 -18.14
CA ASP A 50 6.08 16.64 -18.76
C ASP A 50 5.01 16.11 -17.78
N LEU A 51 5.24 16.24 -16.46
CA LEU A 51 4.33 15.69 -15.45
C LEU A 51 2.95 16.34 -15.52
N ALA A 52 2.88 17.65 -15.75
CA ALA A 52 1.62 18.38 -15.86
C ALA A 52 0.76 17.91 -17.05
N VAL A 53 1.40 17.64 -18.19
CA VAL A 53 0.71 17.13 -19.38
C VAL A 53 0.22 15.70 -19.12
N ILE A 54 1.07 14.84 -18.58
CA ILE A 54 0.71 13.43 -18.33
C ILE A 54 -0.37 13.31 -17.25
N ALA A 55 -0.44 14.24 -16.29
CA ALA A 55 -1.50 14.31 -15.29
C ALA A 55 -2.90 14.54 -15.89
N THR A 56 -3.01 15.00 -17.14
CA THR A 56 -4.29 15.09 -17.85
C THR A 56 -4.79 13.74 -18.37
N THR A 57 -3.92 12.73 -18.43
CA THR A 57 -4.27 11.41 -18.97
C THR A 57 -4.94 10.54 -17.90
N PRO A 58 -6.02 9.81 -18.23
CA PRO A 58 -6.69 8.92 -17.26
C PRO A 58 -5.78 7.76 -16.81
N LEU A 59 -4.86 7.33 -17.68
CA LEU A 59 -3.87 6.29 -17.39
C LEU A 59 -2.91 6.68 -16.27
N PHE A 60 -2.55 7.96 -16.14
CA PHE A 60 -1.74 8.44 -15.03
C PHE A 60 -2.46 8.23 -13.69
N TRP A 61 -3.73 8.62 -13.62
CA TRP A 61 -4.55 8.43 -12.43
C TRP A 61 -4.82 6.97 -12.12
N ALA A 62 -5.00 6.12 -13.13
CA ALA A 62 -5.12 4.67 -12.94
C ALA A 62 -3.86 4.07 -12.28
N LYS A 63 -2.66 4.51 -12.69
CA LYS A 63 -1.38 4.07 -12.08
C LYS A 63 -1.24 4.50 -10.62
N LEU A 64 -1.86 5.61 -10.22
CA LEU A 64 -1.84 6.10 -8.84
C LEU A 64 -2.96 5.52 -7.98
N ALA A 65 -4.14 5.31 -8.56
CA ALA A 65 -5.32 4.82 -7.86
C ALA A 65 -5.13 3.39 -7.33
N LEU A 66 -4.47 2.51 -8.10
CA LEU A 66 -4.20 1.15 -7.65
C LEU A 66 -3.36 1.10 -6.35
N PRO A 67 -2.14 1.67 -6.28
CA PRO A 67 -1.37 1.66 -5.04
C PRO A 67 -2.06 2.44 -3.91
N ALA A 68 -2.80 3.52 -4.21
CA ALA A 68 -3.55 4.26 -3.19
C ALA A 68 -4.66 3.42 -2.54
N THR A 69 -5.43 2.67 -3.34
CA THR A 69 -6.47 1.76 -2.82
C THR A 69 -5.86 0.60 -2.03
N LEU A 70 -4.74 0.05 -2.49
CA LEU A 70 -3.99 -0.98 -1.77
C LEU A 70 -3.45 -0.46 -0.43
N LEU A 71 -2.88 0.74 -0.40
CA LEU A 71 -2.40 1.39 0.82
C LEU A 71 -3.54 1.56 1.82
N PHE A 72 -4.69 2.06 1.38
CA PHE A 72 -5.85 2.26 2.25
C PHE A 72 -6.38 0.92 2.80
N GLY A 73 -6.50 -0.10 1.95
CA GLY A 73 -6.88 -1.45 2.36
C GLY A 73 -5.90 -2.02 3.39
N ALA A 74 -4.61 -1.98 3.09
CA ALA A 74 -3.55 -2.48 3.97
C ALA A 74 -3.54 -1.76 5.33
N LEU A 75 -3.69 -0.43 5.34
CA LEU A 75 -3.74 0.36 6.57
C LEU A 75 -4.94 -0.06 7.45
N LEU A 76 -6.13 -0.20 6.87
CA LEU A 76 -7.34 -0.62 7.59
C LEU A 76 -7.19 -2.03 8.18
N LEU A 77 -6.68 -2.97 7.37
CA LEU A 77 -6.41 -4.35 7.80
C LEU A 77 -5.39 -4.39 8.94
N THR A 78 -4.30 -3.63 8.83
CA THR A 78 -3.23 -3.57 9.82
C THR A 78 -3.73 -2.96 11.13
N MET A 79 -4.51 -1.87 11.07
CA MET A 79 -5.11 -1.25 12.26
C MET A 79 -6.12 -2.15 12.97
N ARG A 80 -6.84 -3.00 12.22
CA ARG A 80 -7.73 -4.02 12.80
C ARG A 80 -6.91 -5.11 13.49
N MET A 81 -5.95 -5.71 12.80
CA MET A 81 -5.11 -6.78 13.36
C MET A 81 -4.30 -6.33 14.58
N ALA A 82 -3.95 -5.04 14.67
CA ALA A 82 -3.31 -4.47 15.86
C ALA A 82 -4.20 -4.45 17.12
N ARG A 83 -5.52 -4.66 16.98
CA ARG A 83 -6.46 -4.74 18.10
C ARG A 83 -6.84 -6.21 18.38
N PRO A 84 -6.48 -6.75 19.56
CA PRO A 84 -6.81 -8.13 19.91
C PRO A 84 -8.33 -8.35 19.92
N GLY A 85 -8.77 -9.52 19.43
CA GLY A 85 -10.18 -9.93 19.39
C GLY A 85 -10.99 -9.40 18.21
N THR A 86 -10.42 -8.58 17.32
CA THR A 86 -11.12 -8.14 16.11
C THR A 86 -11.08 -9.22 15.02
N ARG A 87 -12.24 -9.49 14.40
CA ARG A 87 -12.32 -10.40 13.25
C ARG A 87 -11.93 -9.64 11.98
N VAL A 88 -11.00 -10.23 11.21
CA VAL A 88 -10.54 -9.66 9.93
C VAL A 88 -11.61 -9.84 8.84
N ASP A 89 -12.50 -10.83 8.97
CA ASP A 89 -13.59 -11.20 8.07
C ASP A 89 -13.45 -10.67 6.62
N ARG A 90 -14.41 -9.89 6.13
CA ARG A 90 -14.48 -9.47 4.73
C ARG A 90 -13.59 -8.27 4.38
N SER A 91 -12.78 -7.77 5.32
CA SER A 91 -11.91 -6.62 5.04
C SER A 91 -10.78 -6.93 4.06
N TRP A 92 -10.40 -8.21 3.91
CA TRP A 92 -9.49 -8.65 2.86
C TRP A 92 -10.01 -8.36 1.44
N LEU A 93 -11.34 -8.35 1.23
CA LEU A 93 -11.91 -8.02 -0.08
C LEU A 93 -11.54 -6.60 -0.53
N LEU A 94 -11.35 -5.66 0.39
CA LEU A 94 -10.92 -4.30 0.06
C LEU A 94 -9.54 -4.27 -0.59
N LEU A 95 -8.67 -5.23 -0.24
CA LEU A 95 -7.35 -5.37 -0.84
C LEU A 95 -7.38 -6.20 -2.12
N ALA A 96 -8.17 -7.28 -2.14
CA ALA A 96 -8.26 -8.18 -3.29
C ALA A 96 -8.99 -7.56 -4.48
N ALA A 97 -10.05 -6.78 -4.24
CA ALA A 97 -10.90 -6.21 -5.28
C ALA A 97 -10.13 -5.38 -6.33
N PRO A 98 -9.32 -4.36 -5.97
CA PRO A 98 -8.60 -3.57 -6.98
C PRO A 98 -7.59 -4.40 -7.78
N VAL A 99 -6.94 -5.38 -7.15
CA VAL A 99 -6.02 -6.30 -7.84
C VAL A 99 -6.77 -7.13 -8.88
N VAL A 100 -7.89 -7.75 -8.49
CA VAL A 100 -8.71 -8.57 -9.38
C VAL A 100 -9.25 -7.74 -10.55
N ILE A 101 -9.72 -6.52 -10.30
CA ILE A 101 -10.20 -5.60 -11.35
C ILE A 101 -9.11 -5.32 -12.37
N VAL A 102 -7.90 -4.98 -11.92
CA VAL A 102 -6.77 -4.70 -12.81
C VAL A 102 -6.32 -5.95 -13.57
N TRP A 103 -6.31 -7.11 -12.92
CA TRP A 103 -5.98 -8.38 -13.57
C TRP A 103 -6.97 -8.75 -14.66
N VAL A 104 -8.26 -8.61 -14.41
CA VAL A 104 -9.30 -8.86 -15.41
C VAL A 104 -9.16 -7.90 -16.58
N ALA A 105 -8.96 -6.61 -16.32
CA ALA A 105 -8.73 -5.63 -17.38
C ALA A 105 -7.48 -5.93 -18.21
N ALA A 106 -6.37 -6.28 -17.55
CA ALA A 106 -5.12 -6.65 -18.21
C ALA A 106 -5.28 -7.92 -19.06
N LEU A 107 -6.00 -8.92 -18.56
CA LEU A 107 -6.29 -10.15 -19.30
C LEU A 107 -7.10 -9.85 -20.56
N VAL A 108 -8.14 -9.01 -20.46
CA VAL A 108 -8.96 -8.59 -21.62
C VAL A 108 -8.10 -7.87 -22.66
N ILE A 109 -7.20 -6.98 -22.24
CA ILE A 109 -6.27 -6.30 -23.15
C ILE A 109 -5.33 -7.31 -23.83
N LEU A 110 -4.82 -8.28 -23.08
CA LEU A 110 -3.85 -9.25 -23.59
C LEU A 110 -4.47 -10.22 -24.61
N ILE A 111 -5.69 -10.71 -24.36
CA ILE A 111 -6.38 -11.63 -25.28
C ILE A 111 -6.82 -10.92 -26.57
N THR A 112 -7.18 -9.63 -26.49
CA THR A 112 -7.59 -8.83 -27.66
C THR A 112 -6.41 -8.24 -28.43
N ALA A 113 -5.21 -8.23 -27.86
CA ALA A 113 -4.01 -7.75 -28.52
C ALA A 113 -3.51 -8.70 -29.63
N PRO A 114 -2.96 -8.15 -30.73
CA PRO A 114 -2.34 -8.93 -31.80
C PRO A 114 -1.09 -9.67 -31.28
N ALA A 115 -0.78 -10.82 -31.87
CA ALA A 115 0.18 -11.78 -31.31
C ALA A 115 1.60 -11.22 -31.14
N ASP A 116 2.01 -10.31 -32.04
CA ASP A 116 3.29 -9.58 -32.02
C ASP A 116 3.38 -8.57 -30.86
N ALA A 117 2.26 -7.98 -30.45
CA ALA A 117 2.21 -7.01 -29.35
C ALA A 117 2.12 -7.64 -27.95
N ARG A 118 1.74 -8.92 -27.84
CA ARG A 118 1.51 -9.59 -26.53
C ARG A 118 2.75 -9.65 -25.64
N MET A 119 3.91 -10.03 -26.20
CA MET A 119 5.15 -10.08 -25.43
C MET A 119 5.62 -8.69 -24.96
N PRO A 120 5.65 -7.67 -25.84
CA PRO A 120 5.92 -6.29 -25.42
C PRO A 120 4.96 -5.76 -24.35
N LEU A 121 3.68 -6.13 -24.39
CA LEU A 121 2.68 -5.76 -23.38
C LEU A 121 2.92 -6.43 -22.03
N LEU A 122 3.30 -7.71 -22.02
CA LEU A 122 3.56 -8.48 -20.80
C LEU A 122 4.87 -8.10 -20.11
N LEU A 123 5.95 -8.02 -20.87
CA LEU A 123 7.28 -7.72 -20.33
C LEU A 123 7.46 -6.22 -20.09
N GLY A 124 6.76 -5.37 -20.85
CA GLY A 124 7.03 -3.94 -20.85
C GLY A 124 8.45 -3.61 -21.31
N LYS A 125 8.72 -2.32 -21.51
CA LYS A 125 10.05 -1.85 -21.96
C LYS A 125 11.05 -1.69 -20.81
N THR A 126 10.57 -1.56 -19.57
CA THR A 126 11.36 -1.11 -18.42
C THR A 126 11.30 -2.07 -17.22
N TRP A 127 10.91 -3.34 -17.39
CA TRP A 127 10.69 -4.24 -16.24
C TRP A 127 11.91 -4.44 -15.34
N ARG A 128 13.12 -4.48 -15.93
CA ARG A 128 14.37 -4.66 -15.18
C ARG A 128 14.64 -3.47 -14.26
N GLU A 129 14.47 -2.26 -14.79
CA GLU A 129 14.64 -1.02 -14.03
C GLU A 129 13.52 -0.85 -13.00
N CYS A 130 12.27 -1.15 -13.38
CA CYS A 130 11.14 -1.12 -12.45
C CYS A 130 11.36 -2.04 -11.25
N LEU A 131 11.85 -3.26 -11.44
CA LEU A 131 12.09 -4.20 -10.35
C LEU A 131 13.10 -3.64 -9.34
N ALA A 132 14.23 -3.12 -9.84
CA ALA A 132 15.25 -2.50 -9.01
C ALA A 132 14.73 -1.24 -8.28
N ASN A 133 14.01 -0.38 -9.00
CA ASN A 133 13.46 0.86 -8.45
C ASN A 133 12.40 0.59 -7.37
N ILE A 134 11.51 -0.39 -7.58
CA ILE A 134 10.50 -0.78 -6.58
C ILE A 134 11.18 -1.27 -5.31
N ALA A 135 12.20 -2.14 -5.43
CA ALA A 135 12.93 -2.63 -4.27
C ALA A 135 13.59 -1.47 -3.50
N LEU A 136 14.28 -0.55 -4.21
CA LEU A 136 14.93 0.61 -3.61
C LEU A 136 13.93 1.55 -2.90
N LEU A 137 12.80 1.84 -3.55
CA LEU A 137 11.77 2.74 -3.04
C LEU A 137 10.90 2.12 -1.93
N SER A 138 10.98 0.82 -1.71
CA SER A 138 10.27 0.11 -0.63
C SER A 138 11.00 0.09 0.71
N ILE A 139 12.26 0.56 0.73
CA ILE A 139 13.09 0.62 1.95
C ILE A 139 12.61 1.69 2.94
N PRO A 140 12.36 2.96 2.54
CA PRO A 140 11.84 3.99 3.45
C PRO A 140 10.35 3.81 3.75
#